data_AF-A0A7X7PPB6-F1
#
_entry.id   AF-A0A7X7PPB6-F1
#
_cell.length_a   1.000
_cell.length_b   1.000
_cell.length_c   1.000
_cell.angle_alpha   90.00
_cell.angle_beta   90.00
_cell.angle_gamma   90.00
#
_symmetry.space_group_name_H-M   'P 1'
#
loop_
_entity.id
_entity.type
_entity.pdbx_description
1 polymer ?
#
loop_
_entity_poly.entity_id
_entity_poly.type
_entity_poly.pdbx_seq_one_letter_code
_entity_poly.pdbx_strand_id
1 'polypeptide(L)'
;MLHAKWQQYRKLYGTSPERVDLLNDSAAFFFGIIDTVMWHDILLHITRLTDPPRTAGKANLTLTRLPDGITDQELSSAVATLVHDAVAKSDFARDWRNRRIGHSDLALALQDPRATPLKNTSRQSIENALAALRRVMNKI
;
A
#
# COMPACT_ATOMS: atom_id res chain seq x y z
N MET A 1 5.17 -2.85 11.79
CA MET A 1 4.68 -4.15 11.23
C MET A 1 4.66 -4.21 9.70
N LEU A 2 4.38 -3.14 8.94
CA LEU A 2 4.29 -3.18 7.48
C LEU A 2 5.48 -3.87 6.78
N HIS A 3 6.72 -3.47 7.10
CA HIS A 3 7.91 -4.10 6.52
C HIS A 3 7.99 -5.61 6.81
N ALA A 4 7.63 -6.04 8.01
CA ALA A 4 7.62 -7.47 8.35
C ALA A 4 6.60 -8.24 7.50
N LYS A 5 5.37 -7.72 7.36
CA LYS A 5 4.34 -8.33 6.50
C LYS A 5 4.79 -8.45 5.05
N TRP A 6 5.41 -7.39 4.52
CA TRP A 6 5.97 -7.39 3.18
C TRP A 6 7.10 -8.40 2.99
N GLN A 7 8.00 -8.51 3.97
CA GLN A 7 9.06 -9.52 3.94
C GLN A 7 8.49 -10.94 3.95
N GLN A 8 7.45 -11.22 4.74
CA GLN A 8 6.79 -12.52 4.74
C GLN A 8 6.12 -12.81 3.39
N TYR A 9 5.43 -11.83 2.82
CA TYR A 9 4.85 -11.97 1.48
C TYR A 9 5.90 -12.35 0.44
N ARG A 10 7.02 -11.60 0.41
CA ARG A 10 8.13 -11.87 -0.51
C ARG A 10 8.76 -13.26 -0.27
N LYS A 11 8.86 -13.68 1.00
CA LYS A 11 9.37 -15.01 1.35
C LYS A 11 8.46 -16.14 0.93
N LEU A 12 7.17 -15.93 0.71
CA LEU A 12 6.27 -16.97 0.23
C LEU A 12 6.19 -16.93 -1.31
N TYR A 13 5.85 -15.76 -1.85
CA TYR A 13 5.43 -15.62 -3.26
C TYR A 13 6.45 -14.89 -4.14
N GLY A 14 7.54 -14.35 -3.57
CA GLY A 14 8.36 -13.36 -4.25
C GLY A 14 9.75 -13.80 -4.73
N THR A 15 10.28 -14.95 -4.29
CA THR A 15 11.72 -15.27 -4.54
C THR A 15 12.03 -16.64 -5.12
N SER A 16 11.08 -17.57 -5.19
CA SER A 16 11.32 -18.92 -5.75
C SER A 16 10.03 -19.45 -6.37
N PRO A 17 10.02 -19.74 -7.68
CA PRO A 17 8.93 -20.46 -8.33
C PRO A 17 8.68 -21.83 -7.70
N GLU A 18 9.73 -22.59 -7.39
CA GLU A 18 9.64 -23.94 -6.83
C GLU A 18 8.90 -23.95 -5.48
N ARG A 19 9.08 -22.89 -4.68
CA ARG A 19 8.30 -22.74 -3.46
C ARG A 19 6.83 -22.45 -3.74
N VAL A 20 6.51 -21.63 -4.73
CA VAL A 20 5.11 -21.37 -5.11
C VAL A 20 4.46 -22.67 -5.60
N ASP A 21 5.18 -23.48 -6.36
CA ASP A 21 4.73 -24.81 -6.78
C ASP A 21 4.47 -25.71 -5.57
N LEU A 22 5.41 -25.77 -4.61
CA LEU A 22 5.21 -26.53 -3.37
C LEU A 22 3.98 -26.07 -2.57
N LEU A 23 3.72 -24.77 -2.48
CA LEU A 23 2.52 -24.22 -1.83
C LEU A 23 1.26 -24.67 -2.58
N ASN A 24 1.27 -24.60 -3.91
CA ASN A 24 0.16 -25.00 -4.75
C ASN A 24 -0.13 -26.50 -4.64
N ASP A 25 0.90 -27.35 -4.68
CA ASP A 25 0.79 -28.80 -4.53
C ASP A 25 0.24 -29.19 -3.16
N SER A 26 0.58 -28.42 -2.12
CA SER A 26 0.13 -28.67 -0.75
C SER A 26 -1.33 -28.29 -0.54
N ALA A 27 -1.72 -27.06 -0.93
CA ALA A 27 -3.07 -26.53 -0.73
C ALA A 27 -3.32 -25.28 -1.59
N ALA A 28 -3.36 -25.41 -2.91
CA ALA A 28 -3.50 -24.30 -3.87
C ALA A 28 -4.58 -23.27 -3.48
N PHE A 29 -5.79 -23.71 -3.17
CA PHE A 29 -6.89 -22.78 -2.84
C PHE A 29 -6.59 -21.97 -1.57
N PHE A 30 -6.07 -22.61 -0.52
CA PHE A 30 -5.70 -21.94 0.72
C PHE A 30 -4.59 -20.90 0.47
N PHE A 31 -3.51 -21.29 -0.23
CA PHE A 31 -2.41 -20.36 -0.49
C PHE A 31 -2.76 -19.25 -1.48
N GLY A 32 -3.74 -19.45 -2.37
CA GLY A 32 -4.33 -18.38 -3.17
C GLY A 32 -5.13 -17.37 -2.34
N ILE A 33 -5.87 -17.83 -1.32
CA ILE A 33 -6.53 -16.94 -0.35
C ILE A 33 -5.47 -16.13 0.41
N ILE A 34 -4.42 -16.79 0.91
CA ILE A 34 -3.36 -16.12 1.67
C ILE A 34 -2.64 -15.07 0.82
N ASP A 35 -2.30 -15.37 -0.43
CA ASP A 35 -1.69 -14.40 -1.36
C ASP A 35 -2.57 -13.14 -1.47
N THR A 36 -3.85 -13.33 -1.78
CA THR A 36 -4.83 -12.24 -1.93
C THR A 36 -4.98 -11.42 -0.65
N VAL A 37 -5.13 -12.07 0.50
CA VAL A 37 -5.35 -11.41 1.80
C VAL A 37 -4.10 -10.63 2.22
N MET A 38 -2.91 -11.22 2.09
CA MET A 38 -1.66 -10.53 2.42
C MET A 38 -1.45 -9.33 1.51
N TRP A 39 -1.68 -9.48 0.20
CA TRP A 39 -1.56 -8.39 -0.76
C TRP A 39 -2.47 -7.22 -0.40
N HIS A 40 -3.76 -7.47 -0.18
CA HIS A 40 -4.72 -6.44 0.21
C HIS A 40 -4.36 -5.76 1.54
N ASP A 41 -3.95 -6.53 2.55
CA ASP A 41 -3.53 -5.95 3.83
C ASP A 41 -2.30 -5.03 3.69
N ILE A 42 -1.32 -5.39 2.86
CA ILE A 42 -0.17 -4.54 2.55
C ILE A 42 -0.62 -3.21 1.93
N LEU A 43 -1.50 -3.27 0.92
CA LEU A 43 -2.04 -2.06 0.28
C LEU A 43 -2.80 -1.19 1.28
N LEU A 44 -3.70 -1.77 2.07
CA LEU A 44 -4.45 -1.05 3.12
C LEU A 44 -3.53 -0.42 4.18
N HIS A 45 -2.44 -1.09 4.54
CA HIS A 45 -1.47 -0.55 5.49
C HIS A 45 -0.74 0.66 4.91
N ILE A 46 -0.33 0.60 3.64
CA ILE A 46 0.25 1.73 2.92
C ILE A 46 -0.73 2.91 2.90
N THR A 47 -2.03 2.68 2.61
CA THR A 47 -3.01 3.77 2.60
C THR A 47 -3.17 4.41 3.97
N ARG A 48 -3.26 3.62 5.06
CA ARG A 48 -3.38 4.17 6.42
C ARG A 48 -2.23 5.12 6.80
N LEU A 49 -1.02 4.86 6.32
CA LEU A 49 0.14 5.72 6.56
C LEU A 49 0.17 6.98 5.70
N THR A 50 -0.53 6.98 4.56
CA THR A 50 -0.46 8.05 3.54
C THR A 50 -1.80 8.73 3.27
N ASP A 51 -2.84 8.39 4.03
CA ASP A 51 -4.14 9.03 3.91
C ASP A 51 -4.12 10.46 4.43
N PRO A 52 -5.11 11.28 4.01
CA PRO A 52 -5.28 12.63 4.55
C PRO A 52 -5.45 12.62 6.08
N PRO A 53 -5.16 13.73 6.77
CA PRO A 53 -5.30 13.83 8.22
C PRO A 53 -6.74 13.60 8.72
N ARG A 54 -7.74 13.79 7.86
CA ARG A 54 -9.15 13.49 8.15
C ARG A 54 -9.83 12.73 7.01
N THR A 55 -10.76 11.86 7.34
CA THR A 55 -11.64 11.18 6.37
C THR A 55 -13.03 11.05 6.97
N ALA A 56 -14.07 11.41 6.20
CA ALA A 56 -15.47 11.37 6.66
C ALA A 56 -15.67 12.00 8.06
N GLY A 57 -15.07 13.18 8.30
CA GLY A 57 -15.15 13.92 9.56
C GLY A 57 -14.25 13.41 10.70
N LYS A 58 -13.70 12.19 10.62
CA LYS A 58 -12.85 11.58 11.66
C LYS A 58 -11.36 11.89 11.43
N ALA A 59 -10.61 12.03 12.51
CA ALA A 59 -9.16 12.24 12.45
C ALA A 59 -8.42 10.90 12.25
N ASN A 60 -7.41 10.90 11.37
CA ASN A 60 -6.55 9.76 11.08
C ASN A 60 -5.16 9.98 11.71
N LEU A 61 -4.55 8.91 12.21
CA LEU A 61 -3.11 8.89 12.52
C LEU A 61 -2.34 8.51 11.25
N THR A 62 -1.68 9.48 10.64
CA THR A 62 -1.07 9.37 9.31
C THR A 62 0.21 10.22 9.22
N LEU A 63 1.14 9.86 8.34
CA LEU A 63 2.37 10.62 8.11
C LEU A 63 2.09 12.01 7.51
N THR A 64 0.92 12.22 6.91
CA THR A 64 0.55 13.53 6.36
C THR A 64 0.39 14.62 7.43
N ARG A 65 0.25 14.23 8.71
CA ARG A 65 0.25 15.16 9.86
C ARG A 65 1.64 15.53 10.37
N LEU A 66 2.65 14.75 10.00
CA LEU A 66 3.98 14.85 10.59
C LEU A 66 4.62 16.23 10.43
N PRO A 67 4.55 16.91 9.26
CA PRO A 67 5.13 18.24 9.10
C PRO A 67 4.59 19.28 10.08
N ASP A 68 3.28 19.24 10.35
CA ASP A 68 2.60 20.18 11.26
C ASP A 68 3.04 20.03 12.72
N GLY A 69 3.61 18.87 13.08
CA GLY A 69 4.12 18.58 14.42
C GLY A 69 5.58 18.95 14.64
N ILE A 70 6.28 19.47 13.62
CA ILE A 70 7.71 19.81 13.68
C ILE A 70 7.86 21.33 13.83
N THR A 71 8.48 21.77 14.93
CA THR A 71 8.71 23.19 15.21
C THR A 71 9.79 23.81 14.32
N ASP A 72 10.81 23.04 13.94
CA ASP A 72 11.86 23.51 13.04
C ASP A 72 11.32 23.63 11.60
N GLN A 73 11.30 24.86 11.07
CA GLN A 73 10.64 25.15 9.80
C GLN A 73 11.35 24.51 8.59
N GLU A 74 12.67 24.39 8.63
CA GLU A 74 13.46 23.80 7.54
C GLU A 74 13.22 22.28 7.50
N LEU A 75 13.29 21.61 8.66
CA LEU A 75 12.97 20.20 8.81
C LEU A 75 11.52 19.92 8.46
N SER A 76 10.56 20.75 8.92
CA SER A 76 9.14 20.60 8.59
C SER A 76 8.92 20.63 7.09
N SER A 77 9.52 21.60 6.38
CA SER A 77 9.43 21.73 4.93
C SER A 77 10.07 20.54 4.19
N ALA A 78 11.21 20.06 4.68
CA ALA A 78 11.87 18.88 4.12
C ALA A 78 11.02 17.61 4.31
N VAL A 79 10.43 17.42 5.49
CA VAL A 79 9.54 16.29 5.79
C VAL A 79 8.25 16.38 4.97
N ALA A 80 7.67 17.57 4.79
CA ALA A 80 6.49 17.78 3.93
C ALA A 80 6.74 17.32 2.49
N THR A 81 7.92 17.63 1.95
CA THR A 81 8.33 17.20 0.61
C THR A 81 8.43 15.66 0.51
N LEU A 82 9.03 15.01 1.51
CA LEU A 82 9.14 13.54 1.55
C LEU A 82 7.78 12.86 1.73
N VAL A 83 6.90 13.44 2.54
CA VAL A 83 5.53 12.98 2.75
C VAL A 83 4.73 13.08 1.45
N HIS A 84 4.84 14.19 0.72
CA HIS A 84 4.19 14.36 -0.59
C HIS A 84 4.66 13.28 -1.59
N ASP A 85 5.96 13.00 -1.67
CA ASP A 85 6.50 11.90 -2.48
C ASP A 85 5.95 10.52 -2.06
N ALA A 86 5.87 10.25 -0.75
CA ALA A 86 5.32 9.00 -0.24
C ALA A 86 3.82 8.84 -0.57
N VAL A 87 3.04 9.92 -0.49
CA VAL A 87 1.62 9.94 -0.87
C VAL A 87 1.45 9.65 -2.37
N ALA A 88 2.25 10.31 -3.21
CA ALA A 88 2.22 10.12 -4.67
C ALA A 88 2.58 8.68 -5.05
N LYS A 89 3.64 8.12 -4.45
CA LYS A 89 4.06 6.73 -4.70
C LYS A 89 3.10 5.69 -4.16
N SER A 90 2.20 6.06 -3.26
CA SER A 90 1.20 5.18 -2.65
C SER A 90 -0.17 5.26 -3.33
N ASP A 91 -0.30 6.05 -4.39
CA ASP A 91 -1.61 6.35 -4.98
C ASP A 91 -2.28 5.12 -5.63
N PHE A 92 -1.49 4.17 -6.14
CA PHE A 92 -2.03 2.89 -6.60
C PHE A 92 -2.77 2.13 -5.49
N ALA A 93 -2.23 2.13 -4.27
CA ALA A 93 -2.84 1.44 -3.13
C ALA A 93 -4.19 2.07 -2.76
N ARG A 94 -4.32 3.40 -2.93
CA ARG A 94 -5.56 4.13 -2.70
C ARG A 94 -6.64 3.80 -3.72
N ASP A 95 -6.28 3.71 -5.00
CA ASP A 95 -7.19 3.28 -6.07
C ASP A 95 -7.73 1.86 -5.79
N TRP A 96 -6.83 0.92 -5.47
CA TRP A 96 -7.19 -0.45 -5.10
C TRP A 96 -8.08 -0.51 -3.86
N ARG A 97 -7.75 0.24 -2.80
CA ARG A 97 -8.61 0.32 -1.61
C ARG A 97 -10.02 0.76 -2.00
N ASN A 98 -10.13 1.85 -2.74
CA ASN A 98 -11.43 2.48 -3.00
C ASN A 98 -12.32 1.66 -3.93
N ARG A 99 -11.74 0.96 -4.91
CA ARG A 99 -12.49 0.36 -6.02
C ARG A 99 -12.50 -1.17 -6.04
N ARG A 100 -11.64 -1.82 -5.24
CA ARG A 100 -11.52 -3.27 -5.19
C ARG A 100 -11.65 -3.86 -3.78
N ILE A 101 -11.04 -3.24 -2.79
CA ILE A 101 -10.93 -3.84 -1.43
C ILE A 101 -12.05 -3.36 -0.52
N GLY A 102 -12.23 -2.05 -0.41
CA GLY A 102 -13.26 -1.44 0.45
C GLY A 102 -14.62 -1.37 -0.21
N HIS A 103 -14.67 -1.37 -1.55
CA HIS A 103 -15.90 -1.39 -2.33
C HIS A 103 -15.72 -2.24 -3.58
N SER A 104 -16.84 -2.73 -4.12
CA SER A 104 -16.91 -3.34 -5.44
C SER A 104 -17.33 -2.27 -6.45
N ASP A 105 -16.35 -1.66 -7.11
CA ASP A 105 -16.64 -0.73 -8.21
C ASP A 105 -17.50 -1.42 -9.27
N LEU A 106 -18.68 -0.84 -9.54
CA LEU A 106 -19.71 -1.48 -10.36
C LEU A 106 -19.24 -1.70 -11.81
N ALA A 107 -18.59 -0.72 -12.41
CA ALA A 107 -18.14 -0.80 -13.80
C ALA A 107 -17.04 -1.85 -13.95
N LEU A 108 -16.11 -1.92 -13.00
CA LEU A 108 -15.10 -2.98 -12.94
C LEU A 108 -15.71 -4.36 -12.68
N ALA A 109 -16.71 -4.46 -11.80
CA ALA A 109 -17.37 -5.72 -11.47
C ALA A 109 -18.18 -6.29 -12.66
N LEU A 110 -18.80 -5.41 -13.45
CA LEU A 110 -19.53 -5.77 -14.67
C LEU A 110 -18.63 -5.91 -15.90
N GLN A 111 -17.32 -5.71 -15.77
CA GLN A 111 -16.36 -5.74 -16.87
C GLN A 111 -16.76 -4.80 -18.03
N ASP A 112 -17.29 -3.60 -17.72
CA ASP A 112 -17.64 -2.61 -18.75
C ASP A 112 -16.37 -2.26 -19.57
N PRO A 113 -16.37 -2.42 -20.90
CA PRO A 113 -15.21 -2.12 -21.75
C PRO A 113 -14.71 -0.67 -21.67
N ARG A 114 -15.54 0.25 -21.17
CA ARG A 114 -15.22 1.67 -20.99
C ARG A 114 -14.69 1.99 -19.59
N ALA A 115 -14.72 1.03 -18.67
CA ALA A 115 -14.24 1.24 -17.31
C ALA A 115 -12.74 1.54 -17.31
N THR A 116 -12.32 2.58 -16.59
CA THR A 116 -10.90 2.80 -16.32
C THR A 116 -10.37 1.63 -15.48
N PRO A 117 -9.33 0.90 -15.92
CA PRO A 117 -8.75 -0.18 -15.12
C PRO A 117 -8.26 0.30 -13.75
N LEU A 118 -8.09 -0.63 -12.81
CA LEU A 118 -7.34 -0.34 -11.59
C LEU A 118 -5.93 0.09 -11.95
N LYS A 119 -5.36 1.00 -11.16
CA LYS A 119 -3.96 1.38 -11.30
C LYS A 119 -3.07 0.15 -11.21
N ASN A 120 -2.13 0.03 -12.13
CA ASN A 120 -1.22 -1.09 -12.13
C ASN A 120 -0.46 -1.15 -10.78
N THR A 121 -0.41 -2.34 -10.19
CA THR A 121 0.33 -2.58 -8.95
C THR A 121 1.27 -3.76 -9.15
N SER A 122 2.46 -3.64 -8.58
CA SER A 122 3.51 -4.63 -8.67
C SER A 122 4.33 -4.66 -7.39
N ARG A 123 5.14 -5.70 -7.22
CA ARG A 123 6.09 -5.78 -6.11
C ARG A 123 7.04 -4.57 -6.08
N GLN A 124 7.42 -4.05 -7.25
CA GLN A 124 8.22 -2.84 -7.36
C GLN A 124 7.46 -1.60 -6.89
N SER A 125 6.16 -1.47 -7.20
CA SER A 125 5.35 -0.35 -6.70
C SER A 125 5.27 -0.33 -5.17
N ILE A 126 5.15 -1.51 -4.54
CA ILE A 126 5.18 -1.65 -3.08
C ILE A 126 6.56 -1.25 -2.55
N GLU A 127 7.66 -1.75 -3.13
CA GLU A 127 9.01 -1.36 -2.69
C GLU A 127 9.27 0.14 -2.82
N ASN A 128 8.77 0.77 -3.89
CA ASN A 128 8.90 2.21 -4.10
C ASN A 128 8.15 3.00 -3.01
N ALA A 129 6.91 2.59 -2.69
CA ALA A 129 6.14 3.19 -1.61
C ALA A 129 6.83 3.00 -0.26
N LEU A 130 7.29 1.78 0.05
CA LEU A 130 8.02 1.47 1.29
C LEU A 130 9.33 2.25 1.39
N ALA A 131 10.05 2.46 0.28
CA ALA A 131 11.26 3.26 0.25
C ALA A 131 10.98 4.74 0.56
N ALA A 132 9.91 5.30 -0.01
CA ALA A 132 9.50 6.67 0.28
C ALA A 132 9.08 6.84 1.75
N LEU A 133 8.30 5.88 2.29
CA LEU A 133 7.91 5.86 3.71
C LEU A 133 9.13 5.80 4.64
N ARG A 134 10.13 4.97 4.32
CA ARG A 134 11.40 4.92 5.08
C ARG A 134 12.14 6.25 5.07
N ARG A 135 12.18 6.95 3.93
CA ARG A 135 12.83 8.27 3.84
C ARG A 135 12.19 9.29 4.78
N VAL A 136 10.86 9.31 4.87
CA VAL A 136 10.13 10.16 5.84
C VAL A 136 10.59 9.84 7.26
N MET A 137 10.54 8.55 7.65
CA MET A 137 10.86 8.13 9.01
C MET A 137 12.32 8.29 9.39
N ASN A 138 13.25 8.23 8.44
CA ASN A 138 14.68 8.43 8.69
C ASN A 138 15.10 9.90 8.70
N LYS A 139 14.20 10.82 8.31
CA LYS A 139 14.48 12.26 8.31
C LYS A 139 14.19 12.91 9.66
N ILE A 140 13.31 12.30 10.45
CA ILE A 140 13.00 12.65 11.85
C ILE A 140 13.85 11.84 12.81
#